data_AF-A0A7V0P0M5-F1
#
_entry.id   AF-A0A7V0P0M5-F1
#
_cell.length_a   1.000
_cell.length_b   1.000
_cell.length_c   1.000
_cell.angle_alpha   90.00
_cell.angle_beta   90.00
_cell.angle_gamma   90.00
#
_symmetry.space_group_name_H-M   'P 1'
#
loop_
_entity.id
_entity.type
_entity.pdbx_description
1 polymer ?
#
loop_
_entity_poly.entity_id
_entity_poly.type
_entity_poly.pdbx_seq_one_letter_code
_entity_poly.pdbx_strand_id
1 'polypeptide(L)'
;MDIRQLFFKLRSYTPIPLLVLLLITAKPALGPFIWGLIFMFIGEMIRLWAVAYAGGATRTRHVGAPLLVTSGPFAYTRNPLYIANTLIYVGVVFLAGGNPLWIIVALAFSALQYKLIVSLEEETLSNLFGFEYEFYRQKVPGWMPRFSPWSWMIPRNPDWKDSWRNEKHTRTNLIIAVVVFGLIGLL
;
A
#
# COMPACT_ATOMS: atom_id res chain seq x y z
N MET A 1 -7.53 19.14 -15.37
CA MET A 1 -7.81 18.01 -14.46
C MET A 1 -6.60 17.85 -13.55
N ASP A 2 -6.76 17.91 -12.23
CA ASP A 2 -5.64 17.71 -11.30
C ASP A 2 -5.05 16.30 -11.49
N ILE A 3 -3.77 16.23 -11.84
CA ILE A 3 -3.06 14.97 -12.09
C ILE A 3 -3.08 14.06 -10.86
N ARG A 4 -3.08 14.63 -9.64
CA ARG A 4 -3.11 13.85 -8.39
C ARG A 4 -4.43 13.09 -8.26
N GLN A 5 -5.56 13.70 -8.65
CA GLN A 5 -6.86 13.02 -8.66
C GLN A 5 -6.90 11.87 -9.66
N LEU A 6 -6.27 12.03 -10.82
CA LEU A 6 -6.14 10.96 -11.81
C LEU A 6 -5.39 9.76 -11.22
N PHE A 7 -4.22 10.00 -10.62
CA PHE A 7 -3.43 8.95 -9.96
C PHE A 7 -4.18 8.32 -8.79
N PHE A 8 -4.92 9.11 -7.99
CA PHE A 8 -5.75 8.58 -6.90
C PHE A 8 -6.84 7.65 -7.42
N LYS A 9 -7.60 8.08 -8.44
CA LYS A 9 -8.73 7.33 -9.00
C LYS A 9 -8.28 6.05 -9.71
N LEU A 10 -7.14 6.13 -10.41
CA LEU A 10 -6.59 5.03 -11.20
C LEU A 10 -5.51 4.22 -10.47
N ARG A 11 -5.29 4.45 -9.16
CA ARG A 11 -4.17 3.85 -8.40
C ARG A 11 -4.05 2.33 -8.49
N SER A 12 -5.16 1.62 -8.69
CA SER A 12 -5.20 0.16 -8.85
C SER A 12 -4.87 -0.30 -10.28
N TYR A 13 -4.96 0.58 -11.27
CA TYR A 13 -4.74 0.28 -12.68
C TYR A 13 -3.41 0.82 -13.21
N THR A 14 -2.88 1.90 -12.62
CA THR A 14 -1.56 2.47 -12.99
C THR A 14 -0.40 1.46 -12.99
N PRO A 15 -0.36 0.41 -12.14
CA PRO A 15 0.73 -0.56 -12.17
C PRO A 15 0.58 -1.65 -13.25
N ILE A 16 -0.58 -1.79 -13.88
CA ILE A 16 -0.88 -2.88 -14.82
C ILE A 16 0.10 -2.93 -16.00
N PRO A 17 0.46 -1.80 -16.67
CA PRO A 17 1.44 -1.84 -17.74
C PRO A 17 2.80 -2.39 -17.30
N LEU A 18 3.26 -2.01 -16.10
CA LEU A 18 4.50 -2.53 -15.52
C LEU A 18 4.38 -4.02 -15.20
N LEU A 19 3.23 -4.46 -14.68
CA LEU A 19 2.97 -5.88 -14.41
C LEU A 19 2.99 -6.71 -15.70
N VAL A 20 2.43 -6.21 -16.80
CA VAL A 20 2.45 -6.91 -18.11
C VAL A 20 3.89 -7.05 -18.62
N LEU A 21 4.69 -5.97 -18.57
CA LEU A 21 6.10 -6.02 -18.97
C LEU A 21 6.92 -6.95 -18.06
N LEU A 22 6.62 -6.95 -16.77
CA LEU A 22 7.24 -7.86 -15.80
C LEU A 22 6.91 -9.32 -16.13
N LEU A 23 5.65 -9.64 -16.47
CA LEU A 23 5.23 -10.98 -16.85
C LEU A 23 5.97 -11.49 -18.09
N ILE A 24 6.17 -10.64 -19.11
CA ILE A 24 6.89 -11.01 -20.34
C ILE A 24 8.37 -11.30 -20.07
N THR A 25 8.96 -10.59 -19.11
CA THR A 25 10.40 -10.70 -18.80
C THR A 25 10.69 -11.60 -17.59
N ALA A 26 9.66 -12.24 -17.05
CA ALA A 26 9.75 -13.03 -15.84
C ALA A 26 10.64 -14.25 -16.04
N LYS A 27 11.53 -14.49 -15.06
CA LYS A 27 12.34 -15.69 -14.94
C LYS A 27 12.30 -16.17 -13.48
N PRO A 28 11.15 -16.69 -13.01
CA PRO A 28 10.99 -17.10 -11.63
C PRO A 28 12.03 -18.15 -11.23
N ALA A 29 12.55 -18.02 -10.02
CA ALA A 29 13.49 -18.98 -9.43
C ALA A 29 13.14 -19.15 -7.94
N LEU A 30 13.35 -20.35 -7.39
CA LEU A 30 12.86 -20.69 -6.05
C LEU A 30 13.32 -19.70 -4.96
N GLY A 31 14.59 -19.30 -4.96
CA GLY A 31 15.14 -18.35 -3.98
C GLY A 31 14.41 -17.00 -3.98
N PRO A 32 14.44 -16.23 -5.09
CA PRO A 32 13.66 -15.01 -5.23
C PRO A 32 12.16 -15.21 -4.97
N PHE A 33 11.58 -16.32 -5.37
CA PHE A 33 10.17 -16.61 -5.18
C PHE A 33 9.78 -16.65 -3.69
N ILE A 34 10.59 -17.30 -2.85
CA ILE A 34 10.39 -17.34 -1.38
C ILE A 34 10.43 -15.92 -0.80
N TRP A 35 11.40 -15.11 -1.20
CA TRP A 35 11.44 -13.70 -0.79
C TRP A 35 10.22 -12.92 -1.24
N GLY A 36 9.72 -13.20 -2.45
CA GLY A 36 8.49 -12.62 -2.97
C GLY A 36 7.28 -12.91 -2.09
N LEU A 37 7.12 -14.16 -1.66
CA LEU A 37 6.07 -14.58 -0.72
C LEU A 37 6.20 -13.86 0.62
N ILE A 38 7.41 -13.73 1.17
CA ILE A 38 7.65 -13.04 2.45
C ILE A 38 7.26 -11.57 2.36
N PHE A 39 7.72 -10.85 1.34
CA PHE A 39 7.40 -9.42 1.17
C PHE A 39 5.90 -9.20 0.95
N MET A 40 5.24 -10.03 0.13
CA MET A 40 3.79 -9.95 -0.09
C MET A 40 3.01 -10.25 1.18
N PHE A 41 3.43 -11.25 1.96
CA PHE A 41 2.79 -11.59 3.22
C PHE A 41 2.90 -10.45 4.23
N ILE A 42 4.10 -9.90 4.46
CA ILE A 42 4.31 -8.77 5.37
C ILE A 42 3.48 -7.55 4.92
N GLY A 43 3.53 -7.22 3.63
CA GLY A 43 2.73 -6.12 3.07
C GLY A 43 1.23 -6.32 3.29
N GLU A 44 0.70 -7.52 3.02
CA GLU A 44 -0.72 -7.80 3.24
C GLU A 44 -1.11 -7.73 4.72
N MET A 45 -0.24 -8.19 5.64
CA MET A 45 -0.51 -8.07 7.08
C MET A 45 -0.59 -6.60 7.52
N ILE A 46 0.31 -5.74 7.03
CA ILE A 46 0.27 -4.30 7.31
C ILE A 46 -0.99 -3.67 6.70
N ARG A 47 -1.39 -4.07 5.48
CA ARG A 47 -2.64 -3.61 4.87
C ARG A 47 -3.85 -4.00 5.71
N LEU A 48 -3.97 -5.27 6.10
CA LEU A 48 -5.08 -5.76 6.92
C LEU A 48 -5.15 -5.00 8.26
N TRP A 49 -4.00 -4.75 8.88
CA TRP A 49 -3.93 -3.95 10.10
C TRP A 49 -4.39 -2.50 9.86
N ALA A 50 -3.94 -1.85 8.78
CA ALA A 50 -4.34 -0.48 8.49
C ALA A 50 -5.83 -0.36 8.15
N VAL A 51 -6.38 -1.27 7.34
CA VAL A 51 -7.81 -1.26 7.00
C VAL A 51 -8.68 -1.60 8.21
N ALA A 52 -8.20 -2.39 9.17
CA ALA A 52 -8.95 -2.62 10.41
C ALA A 52 -9.19 -1.32 11.22
N TYR A 53 -8.32 -0.31 11.07
CA TYR A 53 -8.50 0.99 11.73
C TYR A 53 -9.16 2.03 10.81
N ALA A 54 -8.83 2.05 9.52
CA ALA A 54 -9.35 3.04 8.58
C ALA A 54 -10.71 2.67 7.98
N GLY A 55 -11.07 1.39 7.98
CA GLY A 55 -12.27 0.85 7.37
C GLY A 55 -12.27 0.88 5.83
N GLY A 56 -13.41 0.50 5.25
CA GLY A 56 -13.61 0.43 3.79
C GLY A 56 -13.49 1.75 3.03
N ALA A 57 -13.46 2.91 3.71
CA ALA A 57 -13.23 4.22 3.08
C ALA A 57 -11.91 4.27 2.29
N THR A 58 -10.94 3.44 2.65
CA THR A 58 -9.67 3.28 1.93
C THR A 58 -9.80 2.76 0.49
N ARG A 59 -10.95 2.18 0.13
CA ARG A 59 -11.25 1.61 -1.19
C ARG A 59 -12.00 2.55 -2.13
N THR A 60 -12.36 3.75 -1.68
CA THR A 60 -13.12 4.70 -2.50
C THR A 60 -12.26 5.28 -3.65
N ARG A 61 -12.94 5.75 -4.70
CA ARG A 61 -12.31 6.49 -5.81
C ARG A 61 -12.37 8.01 -5.64
N HIS A 62 -12.95 8.48 -4.54
CA HIS A 62 -13.02 9.89 -4.15
C HIS A 62 -12.15 10.09 -2.93
N VAL A 63 -11.24 11.07 -3.00
CA VAL A 63 -10.36 11.40 -1.88
C VAL A 63 -11.19 11.97 -0.73
N GLY A 64 -10.87 11.54 0.49
CA GLY A 64 -11.58 11.96 1.69
C GLY A 64 -11.50 10.90 2.78
N ALA A 65 -11.90 11.29 3.99
CA ALA A 65 -12.00 10.38 5.12
C ALA A 65 -13.21 10.77 5.98
N PRO A 66 -14.02 9.80 6.45
CA PRO A 66 -15.16 10.09 7.32
C PRO A 66 -14.72 10.55 8.73
N LEU A 67 -13.49 10.24 9.13
CA LEU A 67 -12.87 10.70 10.37
C LEU A 67 -11.34 10.60 10.27
N LEU A 68 -10.63 11.33 11.14
CA LEU A 68 -9.17 11.28 11.21
C LEU A 68 -8.70 10.08 12.03
N VAL A 69 -8.02 9.13 11.39
CA VAL A 69 -7.50 7.91 12.03
C VAL A 69 -6.03 8.09 12.40
N THR A 70 -5.75 8.04 13.70
CA THR A 70 -4.39 8.26 14.26
C THR A 70 -3.87 7.09 15.09
N SER A 71 -4.65 6.01 15.24
CA SER A 71 -4.30 4.81 16.02
C SER A 71 -3.99 3.60 15.15
N GLY A 72 -3.47 2.53 15.78
CA GLY A 72 -2.98 1.35 15.06
C GLY A 72 -1.73 1.68 14.24
N PRO A 73 -1.62 1.25 12.97
CA PRO A 73 -0.43 1.53 12.18
C PRO A 73 -0.28 3.02 11.85
N PHE A 74 -1.39 3.78 11.87
CA PHE A 74 -1.40 5.24 11.68
C PHE A 74 -0.67 5.98 12.81
N ALA A 75 -0.50 5.37 14.00
CA ALA A 75 0.28 5.96 15.08
C ALA A 75 1.81 5.93 14.80
N TYR A 76 2.25 5.07 13.88
CA TYR A 76 3.67 4.91 13.54
C TYR A 76 4.06 5.70 12.29
N THR A 77 3.17 5.77 11.31
CA THR A 77 3.36 6.47 10.04
C THR A 77 2.01 6.89 9.49
N ARG A 78 1.93 8.02 8.79
CA ARG A 78 0.65 8.52 8.26
C ARG A 78 0.16 7.73 7.05
N ASN A 79 1.05 7.01 6.36
CA ASN A 79 0.77 6.33 5.10
C ASN A 79 1.07 4.81 5.11
N PRO A 80 0.58 4.05 6.10
CA PRO A 80 0.95 2.63 6.24
C PRO A 80 0.49 1.77 5.06
N LEU A 81 -0.65 2.12 4.44
CA LEU A 81 -1.17 1.42 3.26
C LEU A 81 -0.23 1.52 2.04
N TYR A 82 0.42 2.67 1.85
CA TYR A 82 1.32 2.85 0.70
C TYR A 82 2.66 2.16 0.92
N ILE A 83 3.18 2.15 2.15
CA ILE A 83 4.34 1.33 2.51
C ILE A 83 4.04 -0.15 2.25
N ALA A 84 2.87 -0.61 2.69
CA ALA A 84 2.43 -1.97 2.50
C ALA A 84 2.29 -2.34 1.00
N ASN A 85 1.76 -1.43 0.17
CA ASN A 85 1.70 -1.64 -1.27
C ASN A 85 3.07 -1.68 -1.93
N THR A 86 4.00 -0.82 -1.51
CA THR A 86 5.38 -0.87 -2.00
C THR A 86 6.04 -2.20 -1.68
N LEU A 87 5.84 -2.74 -0.47
CA LEU A 87 6.31 -4.09 -0.11
C LEU A 87 5.69 -5.17 -1.01
N ILE A 88 4.39 -5.09 -1.28
CA ILE A 88 3.71 -5.99 -2.22
C ILE A 88 4.30 -5.88 -3.63
N TYR A 89 4.55 -4.67 -4.15
CA TYR A 89 5.15 -4.49 -5.47
C TYR A 89 6.54 -5.11 -5.55
N VAL A 90 7.37 -4.90 -4.53
CA VAL A 90 8.70 -5.53 -4.41
C VAL A 90 8.54 -7.05 -4.38
N GLY A 91 7.60 -7.57 -3.58
CA GLY A 91 7.34 -9.02 -3.53
C GLY A 91 6.93 -9.62 -4.87
N VAL A 92 6.10 -8.92 -5.65
CA VAL A 92 5.73 -9.35 -7.02
C VAL A 92 6.94 -9.37 -7.95
N VAL A 93 7.86 -8.39 -7.85
CA VAL A 93 9.12 -8.41 -8.61
C VAL A 93 9.99 -9.61 -8.24
N PHE A 94 10.03 -9.96 -6.95
CA PHE A 94 10.74 -11.15 -6.46
C PHE A 94 10.11 -12.46 -6.95
N LEU A 95 8.77 -12.57 -6.99
CA LEU A 95 8.07 -13.70 -7.61
C LEU A 95 8.47 -13.87 -9.09
N ALA A 96 8.64 -12.75 -9.81
CA ALA A 96 9.03 -12.75 -11.22
C ALA A 96 10.51 -13.08 -11.46
N GLY A 97 11.31 -13.32 -10.42
CA GLY A 97 12.73 -13.67 -10.51
C GLY A 97 13.70 -12.69 -9.84
N GLY A 98 13.20 -11.57 -9.29
CA GLY A 98 14.01 -10.67 -8.44
C GLY A 98 15.06 -9.85 -9.20
N ASN A 99 14.83 -9.52 -10.46
CA ASN A 99 15.75 -8.69 -11.25
C ASN A 99 15.91 -7.30 -10.58
N PRO A 100 17.14 -6.86 -10.24
CA PRO A 100 17.39 -5.58 -9.58
C PRO A 100 16.83 -4.36 -10.32
N LEU A 101 16.83 -4.38 -11.66
CA LEU A 101 16.26 -3.29 -12.46
C LEU A 101 14.75 -3.14 -12.20
N TRP A 102 14.03 -4.25 -12.15
CA TRP A 102 12.60 -4.24 -11.85
C TRP A 102 12.31 -3.80 -10.42
N ILE A 103 13.20 -4.08 -9.47
CA ILE A 103 13.09 -3.58 -8.09
C ILE A 103 13.20 -2.05 -8.09
N ILE A 104 14.21 -1.50 -8.78
CA ILE A 104 14.39 -0.04 -8.91
C ILE A 104 13.16 0.60 -9.59
N VAL A 105 12.65 0.01 -10.67
CA VAL A 105 11.46 0.50 -11.36
C VAL A 105 10.25 0.49 -10.44
N ALA A 106 10.01 -0.60 -9.70
CA ALA A 106 8.90 -0.70 -8.76
C ALA A 106 8.99 0.34 -7.64
N LEU A 107 10.18 0.54 -7.07
CA LEU A 107 10.42 1.54 -6.02
C LEU A 107 10.23 2.96 -6.56
N ALA A 108 10.84 3.30 -7.69
CA ALA A 108 10.72 4.63 -8.31
C ALA A 108 9.27 4.95 -8.70
N PHE A 109 8.57 3.98 -9.31
CA PHE A 109 7.16 4.11 -9.66
C PHE A 109 6.29 4.32 -8.41
N SER A 110 6.47 3.50 -7.37
CA SER A 110 5.70 3.62 -6.12
C SER A 110 5.95 4.96 -5.44
N ALA A 111 7.20 5.44 -5.42
CA ALA A 111 7.57 6.73 -4.84
C ALA A 111 6.89 7.88 -5.60
N LEU A 112 6.91 7.86 -6.94
CA LEU A 112 6.26 8.90 -7.75
C LEU A 112 4.74 8.89 -7.56
N GLN A 113 4.11 7.71 -7.74
CA GLN A 113 2.66 7.55 -7.63
C GLN A 113 2.18 7.98 -6.24
N TYR A 114 2.79 7.47 -5.18
CA TYR A 114 2.30 7.73 -3.84
C TYR A 114 2.68 9.12 -3.32
N LYS A 115 3.75 9.76 -3.81
CA LYS A 115 4.00 11.19 -3.54
C LYS A 115 2.85 12.07 -4.05
N LEU A 116 2.35 11.81 -5.26
CA LEU A 116 1.22 12.55 -5.83
C LEU A 116 -0.07 12.30 -5.05
N ILE A 117 -0.37 11.03 -4.77
CA ILE A 117 -1.56 10.63 -4.03
C ILE A 117 -1.56 11.22 -2.62
N VAL A 118 -0.47 11.03 -1.88
CA VAL A 118 -0.35 11.54 -0.50
C VAL A 118 -0.50 13.05 -0.50
N SER A 119 0.13 13.79 -1.42
CA SER A 119 -0.03 15.26 -1.44
C SER A 119 -1.48 15.73 -1.59
N LEU A 120 -2.31 15.01 -2.35
CA LEU A 120 -3.74 15.29 -2.46
C LEU A 120 -4.51 14.89 -1.19
N GLU A 121 -4.17 13.75 -0.61
CA GLU A 121 -4.77 13.30 0.65
C GLU A 121 -4.44 14.24 1.79
N GLU A 122 -3.19 14.68 1.93
CA GLU A 122 -2.79 15.62 2.98
C GLU A 122 -3.52 16.96 2.84
N GLU A 123 -3.65 17.49 1.61
CA GLU A 123 -4.45 18.70 1.35
C GLU A 123 -5.92 18.49 1.73
N THR A 124 -6.49 17.35 1.36
CA THR A 124 -7.89 17.01 1.68
C THR A 124 -8.09 16.88 3.19
N LEU A 125 -7.17 16.23 3.90
CA LEU A 125 -7.23 16.04 5.34
C LEU A 125 -7.03 17.35 6.11
N SER A 126 -6.12 18.23 5.65
CA SER A 126 -5.97 19.58 6.21
C SER A 126 -7.27 20.38 6.05
N ASN A 127 -7.96 20.27 4.91
CA ASN A 127 -9.25 20.94 4.70
C ASN A 127 -10.40 20.36 5.55
N LEU A 128 -10.41 19.03 5.76
CA LEU A 128 -11.48 18.36 6.51
C LEU A 128 -11.33 18.48 8.03
N PHE A 129 -10.10 18.39 8.56
CA PHE A 129 -9.84 18.25 10.00
C PHE A 129 -9.00 19.39 10.59
N GLY A 130 -8.49 20.31 9.74
CA GLY A 130 -7.78 21.52 10.17
C GLY A 130 -6.66 21.24 11.17
N PHE A 131 -6.78 21.86 12.35
CA PHE A 131 -5.76 21.81 13.40
C PHE A 131 -5.45 20.39 13.88
N GLU A 132 -6.46 19.50 13.95
CA GLU A 132 -6.27 18.12 14.41
C GLU A 132 -5.32 17.35 13.49
N TYR A 133 -5.50 17.52 12.18
CA TYR A 133 -4.63 16.89 11.19
C TYR A 133 -3.23 17.52 11.17
N GLU A 134 -3.13 18.84 11.28
CA GLU A 134 -1.83 19.51 11.35
C GLU A 134 -1.02 19.09 12.59
N PHE A 135 -1.66 18.97 13.75
CA PHE A 135 -1.03 18.46 14.96
C PHE A 135 -0.54 17.02 14.78
N TYR A 136 -1.37 16.15 14.22
CA TYR A 136 -0.99 14.78 13.87
C TYR A 136 0.18 14.74 12.87
N ARG A 137 0.13 15.55 11.81
CA ARG A 137 1.17 15.65 10.76
C ARG A 137 2.53 16.04 11.31
N GLN A 138 2.57 16.96 12.28
CA GLN A 138 3.81 17.40 12.91
C GLN A 138 4.45 16.32 13.81
N LYS A 139 3.64 15.39 14.35
CA LYS A 139 4.10 14.39 15.31
C LYS A 139 4.32 13.00 14.71
N VAL A 140 3.67 12.70 13.59
CA VAL A 140 3.76 11.39 12.92
C VAL A 140 4.36 11.56 11.53
N PRO A 141 5.49 10.91 11.23
CA PRO A 141 6.13 10.99 9.93
C PRO A 141 5.24 10.42 8.82
N GLY A 142 5.39 10.93 7.60
CA GLY A 142 4.60 10.47 6.46
C GLY A 142 4.99 9.08 5.95
N TRP A 143 6.29 8.72 5.99
CA TRP A 143 6.81 7.53 5.34
C TRP A 143 7.62 6.65 6.27
N MET A 144 8.66 7.19 6.92
CA MET A 144 9.51 6.42 7.83
C MET A 144 8.77 6.10 9.13
N PRO A 145 8.41 4.85 9.43
CA PRO A 145 7.65 4.54 10.63
C PRO A 145 8.46 4.84 11.90
N ARG A 146 7.77 5.33 12.93
CA ARG A 146 8.31 5.43 14.29
C ARG A 146 8.59 4.02 14.83
N PHE A 147 9.49 3.92 15.81
CA PHE A 147 9.67 2.66 16.56
C PHE A 147 8.61 2.45 17.64
N SER A 148 8.02 3.54 18.14
CA SER A 148 6.94 3.52 19.13
C SER A 148 5.74 4.34 18.63
N PRO A 149 4.51 3.92 18.96
CA PRO A 149 3.31 4.60 18.50
C PRO A 149 3.26 6.01 19.10
N TRP A 150 2.67 6.94 18.36
CA TRP A 150 2.42 8.27 18.87
C TRP A 150 1.44 8.23 20.05
N SER A 151 1.85 8.77 21.19
CA SER A 151 1.15 8.66 22.47
C SER A 151 -0.19 9.39 22.55
N TRP A 152 -0.41 10.38 21.69
CA TRP A 152 -1.64 11.19 21.64
C TRP A 152 -2.62 10.69 20.55
N MET A 153 -2.44 9.46 20.08
CA MET A 153 -3.39 8.83 19.17
C MET A 153 -4.78 8.75 19.81
N ILE A 154 -5.81 8.91 18.99
CA ILE A 154 -7.19 8.70 19.40
C ILE A 154 -7.43 7.18 19.42
N PRO A 155 -7.67 6.56 20.60
CA PRO A 155 -7.84 5.11 20.69
C PRO A 155 -9.02 4.66 19.82
N ARG A 156 -8.81 3.60 19.06
CA ARG A 156 -9.83 2.98 18.22
C ARG A 156 -9.65 1.47 18.26
N ASN A 157 -10.75 0.75 18.35
CA ASN A 157 -10.72 -0.70 18.25
C ASN A 157 -10.65 -1.11 16.77
N PRO A 158 -9.80 -2.10 16.42
CA PRO A 158 -9.73 -2.62 15.06
C PRO A 158 -11.02 -3.37 14.70
N ASP A 159 -11.56 -3.12 13.52
CA ASP A 159 -12.60 -3.95 12.89
C ASP A 159 -11.97 -4.94 11.91
N TRP A 160 -11.53 -6.08 12.46
CA TRP A 160 -10.93 -7.15 11.67
C TRP A 160 -11.90 -7.80 10.69
N LYS A 161 -13.21 -7.80 10.99
CA LYS A 161 -14.23 -8.38 10.10
C LYS A 161 -14.40 -7.50 8.87
N ASP A 162 -14.50 -6.19 9.05
CA ASP A 162 -14.57 -5.24 7.95
C ASP A 162 -13.27 -5.24 7.12
N SER A 163 -12.12 -5.29 7.78
CA SER A 163 -10.82 -5.42 7.10
C SER A 163 -10.74 -6.67 6.23
N TRP A 164 -11.09 -7.83 6.78
CA TRP A 164 -11.09 -9.08 6.03
C TRP A 164 -11.99 -9.01 4.79
N ARG A 165 -13.17 -8.40 4.92
CA ARG A 165 -14.12 -8.22 3.82
C ARG A 165 -13.58 -7.28 2.73
N ASN A 166 -13.09 -6.11 3.12
CA ASN A 166 -12.62 -5.08 2.19
C ASN A 166 -11.31 -5.45 1.50
N GLU A 167 -10.47 -6.29 2.13
CA GLU A 167 -9.22 -6.76 1.54
C GLU A 167 -9.36 -7.99 0.62
N LYS A 168 -10.58 -8.52 0.42
CA LYS A 168 -10.82 -9.71 -0.42
C LYS A 168 -10.18 -9.61 -1.80
N HIS A 169 -10.38 -8.48 -2.50
CA HIS A 169 -9.83 -8.29 -3.84
C HIS A 169 -8.31 -8.24 -3.86
N THR A 170 -7.67 -7.63 -2.85
CA THR A 170 -6.20 -7.64 -2.77
C THR A 170 -5.72 -9.07 -2.60
N ARG A 171 -6.26 -9.82 -1.62
CA ARG A 171 -5.87 -11.22 -1.40
C ARG A 171 -6.05 -12.08 -2.64
N THR A 172 -7.17 -11.95 -3.34
CA THR A 172 -7.39 -12.69 -4.60
C THR A 172 -6.33 -12.35 -5.64
N ASN A 173 -5.99 -11.07 -5.83
CA ASN A 173 -4.95 -10.65 -6.77
C ASN A 173 -3.55 -11.17 -6.38
N LEU A 174 -3.23 -11.19 -5.08
CA LEU A 174 -1.97 -11.74 -4.58
C LEU A 174 -1.87 -13.25 -4.87
N ILE A 175 -2.95 -14.01 -4.62
CA ILE A 175 -3.00 -15.44 -4.91
C ILE A 175 -2.83 -15.67 -6.42
N ILE A 176 -3.53 -14.91 -7.26
CA ILE A 176 -3.38 -14.99 -8.71
C ILE A 176 -1.93 -14.74 -9.12
N ALA A 177 -1.28 -13.71 -8.59
CA ALA A 177 0.13 -13.42 -8.88
C ALA A 177 1.04 -14.60 -8.51
N VAL A 178 0.87 -15.17 -7.31
CA VAL A 178 1.64 -16.34 -6.85
C VAL A 178 1.44 -17.53 -7.80
N VAL A 179 0.20 -17.84 -8.18
CA VAL A 179 -0.11 -18.95 -9.08
C VAL A 179 0.49 -18.70 -10.46
N VAL A 180 0.30 -17.51 -11.03
CA VAL A 180 0.78 -17.18 -12.38
C VAL A 180 2.31 -17.25 -12.45
N PHE A 181 3.02 -16.58 -11.54
CA PHE A 181 4.49 -16.65 -11.54
C PHE A 181 5.02 -18.03 -11.16
N GLY A 182 4.30 -18.77 -10.31
CA GLY A 182 4.62 -20.15 -10.00
C GLY A 182 4.55 -21.05 -11.23
N LEU A 183 3.49 -20.93 -12.03
CA LEU A 183 3.33 -21.67 -13.28
C LEU A 183 4.39 -21.29 -14.32
N ILE A 184 4.72 -19.99 -14.45
CA ILE A 184 5.80 -19.54 -15.35
C ILE A 184 7.14 -20.17 -14.95
N GLY A 185 7.42 -20.34 -13.65
CA GLY A 185 8.65 -20.98 -13.20
C GLY A 185 8.71 -22.50 -13.43
N LEU A 186 7.61 -23.13 -13.82
CA LEU A 186 7.53 -24.57 -14.14
C LEU A 186 7.64 -24.85 -15.65
N LEU A 187 7.50 -23.84 -16.50
CA LEU A 187 7.63 -23.92 -17.96
C LEU A 187 9.09 -23.75 -18.39
#